data_AF-A0A9Q0D5V3-F1
#
_entry.id   AF-A0A9Q0D5V3-F1
#
_cell.length_a   1.000
_cell.length_b   1.000
_cell.length_c   1.000
_cell.angle_alpha   90.00
_cell.angle_beta   90.00
_cell.angle_gamma   90.00
#
_symmetry.space_group_name_H-M   'P 1'
#
loop_
_entity.id
_entity.type
_entity.pdbx_description
1 polymer ?
#
loop_
_entity_poly.entity_id
_entity_poly.type
_entity_poly.pdbx_seq_one_letter_code
_entity_poly.pdbx_strand_id
1 'polypeptide(L)'
;MKWCVLFLALLQSLGCFCFPAPKTSPIVTKGLEAALSHFNTRLAGTHLHRAITASLTKVIPIGLNNYDLLYTFVTKETMCLKSSGQDAQTCALNPMLFLVSGGH
;
A
#
# COMPACT_ATOMS: atom_id res chain seq x y z
N MET A 1 -31.45 26.18 28.39
CA MET A 1 -30.14 25.59 28.78
C MET A 1 -30.11 24.06 28.70
N LYS A 2 -31.18 23.33 29.10
CA LYS A 2 -31.21 21.86 29.07
C LYS A 2 -31.18 21.24 27.65
N TRP A 3 -31.77 21.90 26.66
CA TRP A 3 -31.84 21.39 25.29
C TRP A 3 -30.49 21.44 24.56
N CYS A 4 -29.67 22.47 24.80
CA CYS A 4 -28.34 22.57 24.22
C CYS A 4 -27.42 21.43 24.69
N VAL A 5 -27.56 21.01 25.95
CA VAL A 5 -26.79 19.90 26.52
C VAL A 5 -27.16 18.57 25.87
N LEU A 6 -28.46 18.35 25.61
CA LEU A 6 -28.94 17.16 24.90
C LEU A 6 -28.44 17.14 23.44
N PHE A 7 -28.46 18.29 22.77
CA PHE A 7 -27.98 18.42 21.40
C PHE A 7 -26.47 18.18 21.30
N LEU A 8 -25.69 18.71 22.25
CA LEU A 8 -24.25 18.47 22.35
C LEU A 8 -23.93 16.99 22.65
N ALA A 9 -24.69 16.34 23.54
CA ALA A 9 -24.52 14.92 23.82
C ALA A 9 -24.85 14.05 22.59
N LEU A 10 -25.87 14.41 21.80
CA LEU A 10 -26.21 13.74 20.54
C LEU A 10 -25.14 13.95 19.47
N LEU A 11 -24.56 15.15 19.39
CA LEU A 11 -23.48 15.45 18.44
C LEU A 11 -22.19 14.69 18.79
N GLN A 12 -21.88 14.53 20.07
CA GLN A 12 -20.71 13.79 20.53
C GLN A 12 -20.85 12.27 20.31
N SER A 13 -22.06 11.72 20.35
CA SER A 13 -22.28 10.31 20.00
C SER A 13 -22.21 10.05 18.48
N LEU A 14 -22.56 11.04 17.65
CA LEU A 14 -22.40 10.96 16.20
C LEU A 14 -20.96 11.25 15.73
N GLY A 15 -20.14 11.93 16.53
CA GLY A 15 -18.78 12.34 16.16
C GLY A 15 -17.72 11.23 16.19
N CYS A 16 -18.04 10.04 16.71
CA CYS A 16 -17.11 8.91 16.78
C CYS A 16 -17.20 8.02 15.52
N PHE A 17 -17.11 8.64 14.34
CA PHE A 17 -16.76 7.89 13.13
C PHE A 17 -15.24 7.73 13.08
N CYS A 18 -14.71 6.84 13.93
CA CYS A 18 -13.45 6.18 13.61
C CYS A 18 -13.71 5.37 12.34
N PHE A 19 -13.50 5.96 11.17
CA PHE A 19 -13.53 5.22 9.92
C PHE A 19 -12.44 4.14 10.03
N PRO A 20 -12.80 2.85 10.11
CA PRO A 20 -11.80 1.82 10.00
C PRO A 20 -11.12 2.01 8.64
N ALA A 21 -9.79 2.06 8.63
CA ALA A 21 -9.03 2.09 7.40
C ALA A 21 -9.63 1.06 6.43
N PRO A 22 -9.87 1.40 5.15
CA PRO A 22 -10.53 0.50 4.23
C PRO A 22 -9.77 -0.82 4.23
N LYS A 23 -10.40 -1.88 4.74
CA LYS A 23 -9.86 -3.23 4.65
C LYS A 23 -9.77 -3.53 3.16
N THR A 24 -8.59 -3.39 2.59
CA THR A 24 -8.36 -3.72 1.19
C THR A 24 -8.73 -5.18 1.00
N SER A 25 -9.53 -5.46 -0.03
CA SER A 25 -9.95 -6.83 -0.33
C SER A 25 -8.70 -7.71 -0.49
N PRO A 26 -8.70 -8.97 0.01
CA PRO A 26 -7.54 -9.86 -0.08
C PRO A 26 -7.09 -10.11 -1.52
N ILE A 27 -7.97 -9.94 -2.50
CA ILE A 27 -7.58 -10.02 -3.92
C ILE A 27 -6.71 -8.83 -4.34
N VAL A 28 -6.94 -7.67 -3.75
CA VAL A 28 -6.19 -6.43 -4.02
C VAL A 28 -4.80 -6.49 -3.41
N THR A 29 -4.65 -7.07 -2.22
CA THR A 29 -3.31 -7.25 -1.62
C THR A 29 -2.50 -8.29 -2.38
N LYS A 30 -3.10 -9.46 -2.66
CA LYS A 30 -2.45 -10.52 -3.45
C LYS A 30 -2.08 -10.07 -4.86
N GLY A 31 -2.93 -9.27 -5.51
CA GLY A 31 -2.66 -8.70 -6.83
C GLY A 31 -1.43 -7.77 -6.82
N LEU A 32 -1.30 -6.94 -5.79
CA LEU A 32 -0.15 -6.07 -5.63
C LEU A 32 1.14 -6.86 -5.36
N GLU A 33 1.08 -7.88 -4.50
CA GLU A 33 2.21 -8.80 -4.23
C GLU A 33 2.68 -9.49 -5.50
N ALA A 34 1.75 -10.01 -6.32
CA ALA A 34 2.07 -10.64 -7.60
C ALA A 34 2.71 -9.64 -8.59
N ALA A 35 2.17 -8.43 -8.70
CA ALA A 35 2.71 -7.39 -9.56
C ALA A 35 4.15 -6.99 -9.15
N LEU A 36 4.42 -6.87 -7.85
CA LEU A 36 5.74 -6.52 -7.34
C LEU A 36 6.74 -7.66 -7.45
N SER A 37 6.29 -8.90 -7.26
CA SER A 37 7.11 -10.09 -7.54
C SER A 37 7.56 -10.10 -9.00
N HIS A 38 6.61 -9.92 -9.94
CA HIS A 38 6.93 -9.85 -11.36
C HIS A 38 7.88 -8.70 -11.71
N PHE A 39 7.64 -7.51 -11.16
CA PHE A 39 8.52 -6.35 -11.33
C PHE A 39 9.95 -6.66 -10.87
N ASN A 40 10.12 -7.29 -9.69
CA ASN A 40 11.43 -7.65 -9.15
C ASN A 40 12.17 -8.70 -9.97
N THR A 41 11.46 -9.65 -10.59
CA THR A 41 12.07 -10.63 -11.50
C THR A 41 12.56 -9.97 -12.80
N ARG A 42 11.88 -8.92 -13.28
CA ARG A 42 12.16 -8.30 -14.59
C ARG A 42 13.11 -7.11 -14.52
N LEU A 43 13.07 -6.33 -13.44
CA LEU A 43 13.98 -5.22 -13.25
C LEU A 43 15.41 -5.74 -13.14
N ALA A 44 16.38 -5.09 -13.79
CA ALA A 44 17.80 -5.43 -13.61
C ALA A 44 18.26 -5.11 -12.18
N GLY A 45 19.40 -5.67 -11.75
CA GLY A 45 19.98 -5.42 -10.43
C GLY A 45 19.76 -6.56 -9.43
N THR A 46 20.47 -6.48 -8.29
CA THR A 46 20.61 -7.57 -7.32
C THR A 46 19.68 -7.47 -6.12
N HIS A 47 19.11 -6.29 -5.84
CA HIS A 47 18.25 -6.07 -4.69
C HIS A 47 16.76 -6.06 -5.04
N LEU A 48 15.94 -6.41 -4.06
CA LEU A 48 14.49 -6.30 -4.14
C LEU A 48 14.08 -4.83 -4.06
N HIS A 49 12.97 -4.51 -4.72
CA HIS A 49 12.28 -3.24 -4.69
C HIS A 49 10.95 -3.39 -3.97
N ARG A 50 10.71 -2.49 -3.02
CA ARG A 50 9.48 -2.41 -2.22
C ARG A 50 8.61 -1.26 -2.72
N ALA A 51 7.29 -1.48 -2.77
CA ALA A 51 6.34 -0.40 -3.01
C ALA A 51 6.28 0.56 -1.80
N ILE A 52 6.43 1.86 -2.05
CA ILE A 52 6.24 2.93 -1.06
C ILE A 52 4.80 3.44 -1.11
N THR A 53 4.25 3.52 -2.32
CA THR A 53 2.85 3.81 -2.57
C THR A 53 2.31 2.83 -3.59
N ALA A 54 1.04 2.46 -3.46
CA ALA A 54 0.33 1.64 -4.42
C ALA A 54 -1.13 2.05 -4.44
N SER A 55 -1.68 2.23 -5.63
CA SER A 55 -3.09 2.51 -5.86
C SER A 55 -3.62 1.56 -6.93
N LEU A 56 -4.80 1.00 -6.65
CA LEU A 56 -5.56 0.23 -7.63
C LEU A 56 -6.32 1.21 -8.50
N THR A 57 -5.96 1.33 -9.77
CA THR A 57 -6.56 2.29 -10.70
C THR A 57 -7.73 1.68 -11.46
N LYS A 58 -7.74 0.37 -11.68
CA LYS A 58 -8.84 -0.31 -12.39
C LYS A 58 -9.01 -1.76 -11.95
N VAL A 59 -10.26 -2.20 -11.91
CA VAL A 59 -10.67 -3.60 -11.78
C VAL A 59 -11.47 -3.95 -13.04
N ILE A 60 -11.04 -4.96 -13.77
CA ILE A 60 -11.67 -5.38 -15.03
C ILE A 60 -12.15 -6.82 -14.83
N PRO A 61 -13.46 -7.09 -14.73
CA PRO A 61 -13.97 -8.45 -14.65
C PRO A 61 -13.77 -9.15 -15.99
N ILE A 62 -13.12 -10.32 -15.97
CA ILE A 62 -12.86 -11.14 -17.16
C ILE A 62 -13.63 -12.47 -17.13
N GLY A 63 -14.38 -12.74 -16.05
CA GLY A 63 -15.22 -13.92 -15.90
C GLY A 63 -15.80 -14.02 -14.50
N LEU A 64 -16.47 -15.14 -14.20
CA LEU A 64 -16.97 -15.41 -12.86
C LEU A 64 -15.78 -15.52 -11.90
N ASN A 65 -15.72 -14.62 -10.91
CA ASN A 65 -14.66 -14.51 -9.91
C ASN A 65 -13.23 -14.31 -10.47
N ASN A 66 -13.10 -13.82 -11.72
CA ASN A 66 -11.81 -13.52 -12.33
C ASN A 66 -11.71 -12.04 -12.69
N TYR A 67 -10.58 -11.42 -12.37
CA TYR A 67 -10.37 -9.99 -12.53
C TYR A 67 -8.95 -9.70 -13.00
N ASP A 68 -8.81 -8.78 -13.95
CA ASP A 68 -7.56 -8.07 -14.16
C ASP A 68 -7.54 -6.83 -13.25
N LEU A 69 -6.40 -6.64 -12.58
CA LEU A 69 -6.18 -5.53 -11.66
C LEU A 69 -5.08 -4.64 -12.21
N LEU A 70 -5.39 -3.37 -12.45
CA LEU A 70 -4.42 -2.37 -12.86
C LEU A 70 -3.95 -1.58 -11.65
N TYR A 71 -2.65 -1.62 -11.38
CA TYR A 71 -2.04 -0.88 -10.30
C TYR A 71 -1.14 0.24 -10.83
N THR A 72 -1.05 1.31 -10.07
CA THR A 72 0.02 2.30 -10.15
C THR A 72 0.76 2.27 -8.83
N PHE A 73 2.06 2.06 -8.84
CA PHE A 73 2.87 2.01 -7.63
C PHE A 73 4.23 2.68 -7.83
N VAL A 74 4.75 3.27 -6.76
CA VAL A 74 6.10 3.82 -6.70
C VAL A 74 6.95 2.87 -5.87
N THR A 75 8.13 2.48 -6.37
CA THR A 75 9.03 1.57 -5.66
C THR A 75 10.32 2.26 -5.21
N LYS A 76 10.97 1.70 -4.20
CA LYS A 76 12.35 2.00 -3.80
C LYS A 76 13.14 0.71 -3.61
N GLU A 77 14.43 0.77 -3.89
CA GLU A 77 15.36 -0.34 -3.64
C GLU A 77 15.45 -0.63 -2.13
N THR A 78 15.58 -1.90 -1.80
CA THR A 78 15.72 -2.41 -0.43
C THR A 78 17.13 -2.94 -0.19
N MET A 79 17.45 -3.26 1.06
CA MET A 79 18.71 -3.95 1.39
C MET A 79 18.70 -5.46 1.07
N CYS A 80 17.54 -6.02 0.75
CA CYS A 80 17.41 -7.46 0.53
C CYS A 80 17.85 -7.85 -0.87
N LEU A 81 18.65 -8.92 -0.99
CA LEU A 81 18.99 -9.50 -2.29
C LEU A 81 17.80 -10.24 -2.89
N LYS A 82 17.67 -10.23 -4.21
CA LYS A 82 16.66 -11.03 -4.94
C LYS A 82 16.84 -12.53 -4.73
N SER A 83 18.07 -12.99 -4.47
CA SER A 83 18.38 -14.37 -4.14
C SER A 83 18.01 -14.79 -2.71
N SER A 84 17.61 -13.84 -1.85
CA SER A 84 17.35 -14.12 -0.43
C SER A 84 16.05 -14.88 -0.16
N GLY A 85 15.12 -14.90 -1.12
CA GLY A 85 13.77 -15.46 -0.92
C GLY A 85 12.89 -14.65 0.04
N GLN A 86 13.35 -13.47 0.49
CA GLN A 86 12.56 -12.60 1.37
C GLN A 86 11.44 -11.90 0.60
N ASP A 87 10.38 -11.56 1.32
CA ASP A 87 9.34 -10.67 0.81
C ASP A 87 9.86 -9.23 0.75
N ALA A 88 9.78 -8.63 -0.44
CA ALA A 88 10.15 -7.24 -0.66
C ALA A 88 9.37 -6.27 0.25
N GLN A 89 8.14 -6.59 0.64
CA GLN A 89 7.34 -5.75 1.53
C GLN A 89 7.82 -5.74 2.98
N THR A 90 8.54 -6.77 3.43
CA THR A 90 9.11 -6.83 4.79
C THR A 90 10.53 -6.27 4.86
N CYS A 91 11.18 -6.10 3.71
CA CYS A 91 12.54 -5.62 3.61
C CYS A 91 12.68 -4.13 3.95
N ALA A 92 13.78 -3.79 4.64
CA ALA A 92 14.14 -2.41 4.92
C ALA A 92 14.66 -1.72 3.67
N LEU A 93 14.36 -0.43 3.54
CA LEU A 93 14.80 0.38 2.40
C LEU A 93 16.31 0.58 2.43
N ASN A 94 16.93 0.65 1.25
CA ASN A 94 18.36 0.94 1.15
C ASN A 94 18.62 2.40 1.60
N PRO A 95 19.39 2.64 2.68
CA PRO A 95 19.61 3.98 3.22
C PRO A 95 20.41 4.89 2.29
N MET A 96 21.13 4.35 1.30
CA MET A 96 22.02 5.13 0.43
C MET A 96 21.31 6.23 -0.39
N LEU A 97 19.99 6.14 -0.59
CA LEU A 97 19.20 7.15 -1.33
C LEU A 97 18.60 8.27 -0.46
N PHE A 98 18.77 8.23 0.87
CA PHE A 98 18.21 9.27 1.76
C PHE A 98 19.12 10.49 1.94
N LEU A 99 20.35 10.47 1.42
CA LEU A 99 21.34 11.54 1.59
C LEU A 99 21.23 12.68 0.57
N VAL A 100 20.36 12.58 -0.45
CA VAL A 100 20.28 13.58 -1.54
C VAL A 100 19.24 14.67 -1.30
N SER A 101 18.37 14.57 -0.28
CA SER A 101 17.24 15.49 -0.09
C SER A 101 17.31 16.33 1.19
N GLY A 102 18.51 16.70 1.65
CA GLY A 102 18.73 17.44 2.89
C GLY A 102 19.61 18.69 2.78
N GLY A 103 19.73 19.29 1.59
CA GLY A 103 20.52 20.50 1.39
C GLY A 103 19.80 21.51 0.51
N HIS A 104 19.10 22.45 1.15
CA HIS A 104 18.77 23.76 0.62
C HIS A 104 18.77 24.75 1.78
#